data_AF-A0A7X9GM19-F1
#
_entry.id   AF-A0A7X9GM19-F1
#
_cell.length_a   1.000
_cell.length_b   1.000
_cell.length_c   1.000
_cell.angle_alpha   90.00
_cell.angle_beta   90.00
_cell.angle_gamma   90.00
#
_symmetry.space_group_name_H-M   'P 1'
#
loop_
_entity.id
_entity.type
_entity.pdbx_description
1 polymer ?
#
loop_
_entity_poly.entity_id
_entity_poly.type
_entity_poly.pdbx_seq_one_letter_code
_entity_poly.pdbx_strand_id
1 'polypeptide(L)' 'MEKELIECCSLMIKLLDRLLEQGKITEKEHEKHVTLKKEFLDLIALIPNHNVDFPNKV' A
#
# COMPACT_ATOMS: atom_id res chain seq x y z
N MET A 1 -6.71 13.79 1.68
CA MET A 1 -5.79 13.10 0.74
C MET A 1 -4.71 12.28 1.44
N GLU A 2 -3.76 12.85 2.19
CA GLU A 2 -2.71 12.05 2.86
C GLU A 2 -3.27 10.98 3.82
N LYS A 3 -4.19 11.38 4.71
CA LYS A 3 -4.87 10.45 5.63
C LYS A 3 -5.65 9.34 4.90
N GLU A 4 -6.31 9.68 3.79
CA GLU A 4 -7.09 8.73 2.99
C GLU A 4 -6.18 7.74 2.25
N LEU A 5 -5.01 8.18 1.79
CA LEU A 5 -4.03 7.33 1.13
C LEU A 5 -3.40 6.35 2.11
N ILE A 6 -3.05 6.83 3.31
CA ILE A 6 -2.56 5.98 4.41
C ILE A 6 -3.61 4.94 4.80
N GLU A 7 -4.87 5.35 4.93
CA GLU A 7 -5.97 4.46 5.26
C GLU A 7 -6.23 3.43 4.15
N CYS A 8 -6.19 3.85 2.88
CA CYS A 8 -6.32 2.97 1.73
C CYS A 8 -5.22 1.91 1.68
N CYS A 9 -3.95 2.30 1.85
CA CYS A 9 -2.83 1.35 1.93
C CYS A 9 -2.98 0.39 3.12
N SER A 10 -3.45 0.87 4.27
CA SER A 10 -3.73 0.03 5.44
C SER A 10 -4.83 -1.00 5.17
N LEU A 11 -5.91 -0.60 4.49
CA LEU A 11 -6.98 -1.50 4.06
C LEU A 11 -6.49 -2.54 3.05
N MET A 12 -5.62 -2.15 2.11
CA MET A 12 -5.03 -3.09 1.15
C MET A 12 -4.13 -4.12 1.83
N ILE A 13 -3.37 -3.75 2.86
CA ILE A 13 -2.56 -4.72 3.63
C ILE A 13 -3.48 -5.73 4.32
N LYS A 14 -4.54 -5.26 5.00
CA LYS A 14 -5.55 -6.15 5.61
C LYS A 14 -6.22 -7.08 4.61
N LEU A 15 -6.45 -6.61 3.38
CA LEU A 15 -6.99 -7.44 2.30
C LEU A 15 -5.99 -8.55 1.91
N LEU A 16 -4.70 -8.22 1.78
CA LEU A 16 -3.66 -9.20 1.48
C LEU A 16 -3.57 -10.26 2.58
N ASP A 17 -3.64 -9.87 3.85
CA ASP A 17 -3.64 -10.81 4.98
C ASP A 17 -4.79 -11.83 4.85
N ARG A 18 -6.02 -11.36 4.57
CA ARG A 18 -7.18 -12.23 4.35
C ARG A 18 -7.03 -13.13 3.13
N LEU A 19 -6.45 -12.62 2.04
CA LEU A 19 -6.21 -13.42 0.84
C LEU A 19 -5.19 -14.53 1.09
N LEU A 20 -4.17 -14.27 1.91
CA LEU A 20 -3.20 -15.27 2.34
C LEU A 20 -3.87 -16.33 3.24
N GLU A 21 -4.65 -15.91 4.25
CA GLU A 21 -5.41 -16.81 5.13
C GLU A 21 -6.38 -17.71 4.35
N GLN A 22 -6.97 -17.20 3.26
CA GLN A 22 -7.84 -17.95 2.36
C GLN A 22 -7.10 -18.82 1.34
N GLY A 23 -5.76 -18.80 1.33
CA GLY A 23 -4.93 -19.51 0.35
C GLY A 23 -5.11 -19.02 -1.09
N LYS A 24 -5.55 -17.76 -1.29
CA LYS A 24 -5.75 -17.15 -2.61
C LYS A 24 -4.47 -16.60 -3.22
N ILE A 25 -3.49 -16.30 -2.37
CA ILE A 25 -2.14 -15.87 -2.76
C ILE A 25 -1.11 -16.67 -1.97
N THR A 26 0.09 -16.79 -2.50
CA THR A 26 1.23 -17.39 -1.81
C THR A 26 1.84 -16.43 -0.79
N GLU A 27 2.56 -16.98 0.20
CA GLU A 27 3.33 -16.19 1.18
C GLU A 27 4.31 -15.23 0.48
N LYS A 28 4.94 -15.68 -0.61
CA LYS A 28 5.85 -14.86 -1.43
C LYS A 28 5.15 -13.69 -2.12
N GLU A 29 3.94 -13.88 -2.64
CA GLU A 29 3.15 -12.80 -3.25
C GLU A 29 2.67 -11.80 -2.19
N HIS A 30 2.24 -12.29 -1.03
CA HIS A 30 1.87 -11.46 0.11
C HIS A 30 3.04 -10.58 0.54
N GLU A 31 4.20 -11.17 0.82
CA GLU A 31 5.39 -10.46 1.29
C GLU A 31 5.80 -9.36 0.29
N LYS A 32 5.88 -9.70 -1.01
CA LYS A 32 6.19 -8.74 -2.07
C LYS A 32 5.24 -7.53 -2.05
N HIS A 33 3.93 -7.77 -1.93
CA HIS A 33 2.93 -6.72 -1.97
C HIS A 33 2.82 -5.91 -0.69
N VAL A 34 3.10 -6.50 0.47
CA VAL A 34 3.15 -5.81 1.77
C VAL A 34 4.37 -4.91 1.84
N THR A 35 5.55 -5.41 1.45
CA THR A 35 6.81 -4.64 1.44
C THR A 35 6.66 -3.38 0.58
N LEU A 36 6.17 -3.51 -0.66
CA LEU A 36 5.98 -2.36 -1.55
C LEU A 36 5.03 -1.31 -0.99
N LYS A 37 3.96 -1.73 -0.27
CA LYS A 37 3.02 -0.79 0.35
C LYS A 37 3.61 -0.10 1.57
N LYS A 38 4.43 -0.80 2.36
CA LYS A 38 5.14 -0.21 3.50
C LYS A 38 6.17 0.81 3.03
N GLU A 39 7.00 0.46 2.04
CA GLU A 39 7.95 1.38 1.42
C GLU A 39 7.27 2.64 0.88
N PHE A 40 6.12 2.47 0.22
CA PHE A 40 5.32 3.60 -0.27
C PHE A 40 4.82 4.52 0.87
N LEU A 41 4.35 3.95 1.98
CA LEU A 41 3.92 4.71 3.15
C LEU A 41 5.09 5.46 3.80
N ASP A 42 6.25 4.82 3.90
CA ASP A 42 7.46 5.44 4.44
C ASP A 42 7.90 6.62 3.56
N LEU A 43 7.84 6.47 2.23
CA LEU A 43 8.14 7.55 1.28
C LEU A 43 7.17 8.72 1.42
N ILE A 44 5.87 8.47 1.60
CA ILE A 44 4.88 9.54 1.83
C ILE A 44 5.20 10.30 3.13
N ALA A 45 5.51 9.58 4.21
CA ALA A 45 5.82 10.18 5.51
C ALA A 45 7.08 11.07 5.47
N LEU A 46 7.98 10.83 4.53
CA LEU A 46 9.23 11.61 4.35
C LEU A 46 9.07 12.85 3.47
N ILE A 47 7.92 13.08 2.82
CA ILE A 47 7.70 14.23 1.95
C ILE A 47 6.94 15.32 2.73
N PRO A 48 7.60 16.40 3.21
CA PRO A 48 6.91 17.50 3.85
C PRO A 48 6.16 18.32 2.79
N ASN A 49 4.85 18.49 2.96
CA ASN A 49 3.97 19.29 2.10
C ASN A 49 4.08 18.95 0.59
N HIS A 50 3.36 17.94 0.09
CA HIS A 50 3.15 17.87 -1.35
C HIS A 50 1.77 17.37 -1.74
N ASN A 51 1.12 18.19 -2.56
CA ASN A 51 0.21 17.70 -3.59
C ASN A 51 0.98 16.67 -4.41
N VAL A 52 0.78 15.39 -4.12
CA VAL A 52 1.30 14.29 -4.92
C VAL A 52 0.45 14.25 -6.19
N ASP A 53 0.91 14.95 -7.23
CA ASP A 53 0.35 14.83 -8.56
C ASP A 53 0.79 13.46 -9.09
N PHE A 54 -0.06 12.45 -8.91
CA PHE A 54 0.12 11.17 -9.58
C PHE A 54 -0.05 11.44 -11.07
N PRO A 55 0.97 11.18 -11.92
CA PRO A 55 0.77 11.27 -13.35
C PRO A 55 -0.22 10.17 -13.73
N ASN A 56 -1.50 10.54 -13.86
CA ASN A 56 -2.52 9.73 -14.50
C ASN A 56 -2.13 9.61 -15.97
N LYS A 57 -1.29 8.62 -16.28
CA LYS A 57 -1.18 8.12 -17.66
C LYS A 57 -2.37 7.19 -17.88
N VAL A 58 -3.48 7.78 -18.33
CA VAL A 58 -4.57 7.09 -19.03
C VAL A 58 -4.12 6.79 -20.45
#